data_AF-A0A966NY46-F1
#
_entry.id   AF-A0A966NY46-F1
#
_cell.length_a   1.000
_cell.length_b   1.000
_cell.length_c   1.000
_cell.angle_alpha   90.00
_cell.angle_beta   90.00
_cell.angle_gamma   90.00
#
_symmetry.space_group_name_H-M   'P 1'
#
loop_
_entity.id
_entity.type
_entity.pdbx_description
1 polymer ?
#
loop_
_entity_poly.entity_id
_entity_poly.type
_entity_poly.pdbx_seq_one_letter_code
_entity_poly.pdbx_strand_id
1 'polypeptide(L)'
;MKTRFTLPFAIALAIAAPSVAHADSLGGQRCDNPGASQRANNGKFVCSPEGARSVWRRVETPATIPVIADALRGYSTFTSLLKLSGLDVTLAQSGPYTVFAPRNAAFNALPKETVAALQRPDNLAALRRILLHHVVSGSVKARALRTMSYQTLDNTMISVVVKNGVRVDGAQVTVADVMATNGVIHGLSKVLIPTG
;
A
#
# COMPACT_ATOMS: atom_id res chain seq x y z
N MET A 1 57.33 2.15 -47.07
CA MET A 1 56.21 2.18 -48.04
C MET A 1 54.92 1.91 -47.28
N LYS A 2 53.92 2.81 -47.40
CA LYS A 2 52.45 2.59 -47.38
C LYS A 2 51.88 1.74 -46.20
N THR A 3 50.86 2.13 -45.42
CA THR A 3 49.81 3.16 -45.51
C THR A 3 48.90 3.04 -44.27
N ARG A 4 48.53 4.18 -43.67
CA ARG A 4 47.15 4.61 -43.27
C ARG A 4 46.31 3.68 -42.35
N PHE A 5 46.06 4.12 -41.11
CA PHE A 5 44.83 4.84 -40.65
C PHE A 5 43.66 3.89 -40.31
N THR A 6 43.25 3.86 -39.04
CA THR A 6 41.90 4.27 -38.54
C THR A 6 41.64 3.61 -37.18
N LEU A 7 41.56 4.42 -36.13
CA LEU A 7 40.75 4.17 -34.92
C LEU A 7 39.58 5.15 -35.02
N PRO A 8 38.36 4.80 -34.55
CA PRO A 8 38.10 5.02 -33.12
C PRO A 8 37.06 4.09 -32.45
N PHE A 9 37.20 4.00 -31.13
CA PHE A 9 36.13 3.87 -30.12
C PHE A 9 35.08 2.76 -30.25
N ALA A 10 35.16 1.77 -29.36
CA ALA A 10 33.98 1.23 -28.67
C ALA A 10 34.37 0.70 -27.28
N ILE A 11 34.03 1.48 -26.26
CA ILE A 11 34.02 1.08 -24.85
C ILE A 11 32.78 0.19 -24.66
N ALA A 12 32.97 -1.09 -24.35
CA ALA A 12 31.90 -1.96 -23.88
C ALA A 12 32.25 -2.47 -22.49
N LEU A 13 31.83 -1.70 -21.50
CA LEU A 13 31.84 -2.05 -20.08
C LEU A 13 30.74 -3.09 -19.84
N ALA A 14 31.07 -4.37 -19.89
CA ALA A 14 30.18 -5.44 -19.47
C ALA A 14 30.26 -5.57 -17.94
N ILE A 15 29.39 -4.85 -17.24
CA ILE A 15 29.19 -4.99 -15.81
C ILE A 15 28.32 -6.22 -15.59
N ALA A 16 28.85 -7.19 -14.85
CA ALA A 16 28.12 -8.32 -14.31
C ALA A 16 26.92 -7.84 -13.46
N ALA A 17 25.83 -8.59 -13.56
CA ALA A 17 24.56 -8.37 -12.87
C ALA A 17 24.66 -8.29 -11.35
N PRO A 18 23.63 -7.73 -10.69
CA PRO A 18 23.10 -8.33 -9.48
C PRO A 18 21.67 -8.83 -9.70
N SER A 19 21.54 -10.14 -9.48
CA SER A 19 20.36 -10.87 -9.03
C SER A 19 19.18 -10.00 -8.54
N VAL A 20 18.07 -10.02 -9.27
CA VAL A 20 16.74 -10.10 -8.66
C VAL A 20 16.05 -11.31 -9.28
N ALA A 21 16.34 -12.47 -8.69
CA ALA A 21 15.43 -13.59 -8.74
C ALA A 21 14.07 -13.14 -8.20
N HIS A 22 13.03 -13.22 -9.03
CA HIS A 22 11.65 -13.61 -8.70
C HIS A 22 10.98 -14.09 -10.00
N ALA A 23 11.59 -15.12 -10.60
CA ALA A 23 10.83 -16.13 -11.30
C ALA A 23 10.17 -16.99 -10.22
N ASP A 24 8.83 -17.07 -10.19
CA ASP A 24 8.01 -18.12 -9.57
C ASP A 24 6.55 -17.64 -9.69
N SER A 25 5.60 -18.26 -10.39
CA SER A 25 5.52 -19.61 -10.94
C SER A 25 4.39 -19.64 -12.00
N LEU A 26 4.42 -18.74 -12.99
CA LEU A 26 3.64 -18.86 -14.23
C LEU A 26 4.44 -18.41 -15.46
N GLY A 27 5.77 -18.27 -15.32
CA GLY A 27 6.65 -17.91 -16.42
C GLY A 27 6.72 -19.03 -17.45
N GLY A 28 5.85 -18.99 -18.47
CA GLY A 28 5.94 -19.83 -19.67
C GLY A 28 4.68 -20.61 -20.06
N GLN A 29 3.60 -20.60 -19.26
CA GLN A 29 2.39 -21.35 -19.62
C GLN A 29 1.50 -20.53 -20.57
N ARG A 30 1.24 -21.07 -21.77
CA ARG A 30 0.14 -20.63 -22.64
C ARG A 30 -1.18 -20.92 -21.92
N CYS A 31 -2.14 -20.03 -22.05
CA CYS A 31 -3.48 -20.26 -21.54
C CYS A 31 -4.35 -20.86 -22.64
N ASP A 32 -5.02 -21.98 -22.36
CA ASP A 32 -5.90 -22.64 -23.34
C ASP A 32 -7.31 -22.02 -23.40
N ASN A 33 -7.70 -21.21 -22.42
CA ASN A 33 -9.02 -20.60 -22.35
C ASN A 33 -8.96 -19.07 -22.18
N PRO A 34 -9.36 -18.27 -23.20
CA PRO A 34 -9.44 -16.81 -23.10
C PRO A 34 -10.48 -16.37 -22.08
N GLY A 35 -10.14 -15.39 -21.23
CA GLY A 35 -11.03 -14.87 -20.18
C GLY A 35 -10.95 -15.62 -18.84
N ALA A 36 -10.22 -16.74 -18.76
CA ALA A 36 -9.97 -17.42 -17.49
C ALA A 36 -9.13 -16.55 -16.54
N SER A 37 -9.52 -16.52 -15.26
CA SER A 37 -8.80 -15.85 -14.18
C SER A 37 -8.26 -16.89 -13.20
N GLN A 38 -6.97 -16.82 -12.89
CA GLN A 38 -6.35 -17.65 -11.86
C GLN A 38 -5.64 -16.78 -10.82
N ARG A 39 -5.61 -17.27 -9.58
CA ARG A 39 -4.87 -16.65 -8.49
C ARG A 39 -3.62 -17.50 -8.24
N ALA A 40 -2.46 -16.95 -8.57
CA ALA A 40 -1.16 -17.56 -8.33
C ALA A 40 -0.24 -16.51 -7.72
N ASN A 41 0.64 -16.88 -6.77
CA ASN A 41 1.66 -16.02 -6.15
C ASN A 41 1.25 -14.55 -5.91
N ASN A 42 0.49 -14.33 -4.83
CA ASN A 42 0.08 -13.02 -4.33
C ASN A 42 -0.62 -12.09 -5.35
N GLY A 43 -1.08 -12.62 -6.51
CA GLY A 43 -1.66 -11.82 -7.59
C GLY A 43 -2.78 -12.52 -8.34
N LYS A 44 -3.62 -11.71 -9.01
CA LYS A 44 -4.65 -12.17 -9.95
C LYS A 44 -4.08 -12.07 -11.37
N PHE A 45 -4.07 -13.18 -12.09
CA PHE A 45 -3.65 -13.25 -13.48
C PHE A 45 -4.87 -13.52 -14.36
N VAL A 46 -4.96 -12.82 -15.49
CA VAL A 46 -6.02 -13.02 -16.48
C VAL A 46 -5.37 -13.34 -17.81
N CYS A 47 -5.94 -14.34 -18.47
CA CYS A 47 -5.58 -14.70 -19.84
C CYS A 47 -5.96 -13.55 -20.78
N SER A 48 -4.97 -12.88 -21.37
CA SER A 48 -5.17 -11.77 -22.31
C SER A 48 -4.61 -12.14 -23.70
N PRO A 49 -5.32 -11.80 -24.79
CA PRO A 49 -4.80 -12.02 -26.14
C PRO A 49 -3.77 -10.94 -26.47
N GLU A 50 -2.49 -11.29 -26.46
CA GLU A 50 -1.41 -10.42 -26.92
C GLU A 50 -0.93 -10.92 -28.30
N GLY A 51 -1.47 -10.30 -29.35
CA GLY A 51 -1.21 -10.74 -30.73
C GLY A 51 -1.76 -12.14 -31.01
N ALA A 52 -0.93 -13.05 -31.51
CA ALA A 52 -1.33 -14.41 -31.92
C ALA A 52 -1.23 -15.47 -30.79
N ARG A 53 -0.97 -15.08 -29.54
CA ARG A 53 -0.83 -16.01 -28.40
C ARG A 53 -1.56 -15.46 -27.18
N SER A 54 -2.25 -16.34 -26.47
CA SER A 54 -2.86 -16.04 -25.17
C SER A 54 -1.84 -16.28 -24.06
N VAL A 55 -1.55 -15.24 -23.27
CA VAL A 55 -0.54 -15.28 -22.21
C VAL A 55 -1.20 -14.90 -20.88
N TRP A 56 -0.70 -15.48 -19.79
CA TRP A 56 -1.05 -15.03 -18.44
C TRP A 56 -0.48 -13.64 -18.20
N ARG A 57 -1.35 -12.62 -18.25
CA ARG A 57 -0.99 -11.25 -17.86
C ARG A 57 -1.34 -11.06 -16.40
N ARG A 58 -0.42 -10.49 -15.62
CA ARG A 58 -0.78 -9.99 -14.29
C ARG A 58 -1.82 -8.91 -14.51
N VAL A 59 -2.98 -9.03 -13.86
CA VAL A 59 -3.85 -7.87 -13.79
C VAL A 59 -3.13 -6.94 -12.82
N GLU A 60 -2.40 -5.97 -13.35
CA GLU A 60 -2.08 -4.74 -12.64
C GLU A 60 -3.40 -4.02 -12.41
N THR A 61 -4.23 -4.59 -11.52
CA THR A 61 -5.39 -3.88 -11.02
C THR A 61 -4.83 -2.61 -10.40
N PRO A 62 -5.36 -1.43 -10.75
CA PRO A 62 -5.05 -0.23 -10.00
C PRO A 62 -5.20 -0.56 -8.51
N ALA A 63 -4.07 -0.63 -7.81
CA ALA A 63 -4.06 -1.13 -6.46
C ALA A 63 -4.68 -0.05 -5.58
N THR A 64 -5.85 -0.35 -5.04
CA THR A 64 -6.53 0.53 -4.09
C THR A 64 -5.86 0.41 -2.72
N ILE A 65 -6.15 1.36 -1.83
CA ILE A 65 -5.63 1.38 -0.46
C ILE A 65 -5.68 -0.01 0.23
N PRO A 66 -6.81 -0.74 0.27
CA PRO A 66 -6.85 -2.05 0.94
C PRO A 66 -5.95 -3.08 0.26
N VAL A 67 -5.79 -3.03 -1.07
CA VAL A 67 -4.92 -3.95 -1.82
C VAL A 67 -3.45 -3.66 -1.53
N ILE A 68 -3.05 -2.39 -1.54
CA ILE A 68 -1.68 -2.00 -1.19
C ILE A 68 -1.39 -2.36 0.28
N ALA A 69 -2.31 -2.06 1.20
CA ALA A 69 -2.13 -2.38 2.62
C ALA A 69 -1.97 -3.89 2.87
N ASP A 70 -2.68 -4.75 2.13
CA ASP A 70 -2.53 -6.22 2.17
C ASP A 70 -1.15 -6.67 1.65
N ALA A 71 -0.63 -6.00 0.62
CA ALA A 71 0.68 -6.29 0.03
C ALA A 71 1.86 -5.82 0.91
N LEU A 72 1.66 -4.82 1.77
CA LEU A 72 2.73 -4.29 2.63
C LEU A 72 3.02 -5.23 3.82
N ARG A 73 4.28 -5.66 3.92
CA ARG A 73 4.76 -6.49 5.04
C ARG A 73 4.67 -5.67 6.35
N GLY A 74 3.84 -6.15 7.28
CA GLY A 74 3.67 -5.52 8.59
C GLY A 74 2.44 -4.64 8.74
N TYR A 75 1.46 -4.73 7.83
CA TYR A 75 0.14 -4.08 7.97
C TYR A 75 -1.02 -5.08 7.97
N SER A 76 -0.72 -6.37 8.06
CA SER A 76 -1.71 -7.46 8.04
C SER A 76 -2.78 -7.31 9.13
N THR A 77 -2.43 -6.81 10.31
CA THR A 77 -3.39 -6.57 11.41
C THR A 77 -4.39 -5.49 11.02
N PHE A 78 -3.91 -4.37 10.47
CA PHE A 78 -4.76 -3.28 10.01
C PHE A 78 -5.69 -3.71 8.87
N THR A 79 -5.17 -4.42 7.87
CA THR A 79 -5.99 -4.94 6.77
C THR A 79 -7.05 -5.94 7.24
N SER A 80 -6.72 -6.77 8.25
CA SER A 80 -7.70 -7.69 8.84
C SER A 80 -8.84 -6.94 9.53
N LEU A 81 -8.52 -5.86 10.27
CA LEU A 81 -9.51 -5.00 10.91
C LEU A 81 -10.38 -4.23 9.89
N LEU A 82 -9.80 -3.78 8.77
CA LEU A 82 -10.56 -3.18 7.67
C LEU A 82 -11.59 -4.15 7.09
N LYS A 83 -11.19 -5.40 6.86
CA LYS A 83 -12.08 -6.47 6.36
C LYS A 83 -13.17 -6.80 7.39
N LEU A 84 -12.81 -6.92 8.67
CA LEU A 84 -13.77 -7.18 9.76
C LEU A 84 -14.80 -6.05 9.90
N SER A 85 -14.39 -4.81 9.72
CA SER A 85 -15.27 -3.64 9.82
C SER A 85 -16.07 -3.34 8.55
N GLY A 86 -15.77 -4.01 7.44
CA GLY A 86 -16.37 -3.76 6.12
C GLY A 86 -16.01 -2.40 5.51
N LEU A 87 -14.93 -1.76 5.98
CA LEU A 87 -14.45 -0.48 5.44
C LEU A 87 -13.56 -0.65 4.21
N ASP A 88 -13.09 -1.86 3.93
CA ASP A 88 -12.34 -2.18 2.73
C ASP A 88 -13.10 -1.81 1.45
N VAL A 89 -14.41 -2.09 1.41
CA VAL A 89 -15.29 -1.72 0.28
C VAL A 89 -15.45 -0.19 0.19
N THR A 90 -15.71 0.48 1.32
CA THR A 90 -15.90 1.94 1.36
C THR A 90 -14.64 2.68 0.91
N LEU A 91 -13.48 2.26 1.44
CA LEU A 91 -12.21 2.86 1.06
C LEU A 91 -11.86 2.54 -0.39
N ALA A 92 -12.24 1.39 -0.93
CA ALA A 92 -12.00 1.06 -2.34
C ALA A 92 -12.85 1.87 -3.33
N GLN A 93 -14.04 2.36 -2.92
CA GLN A 93 -15.00 3.02 -3.82
C GLN A 93 -14.90 4.54 -3.85
N SER A 94 -14.83 5.20 -2.70
CA SER A 94 -14.85 6.67 -2.64
C SER A 94 -13.45 7.25 -2.78
N GLY A 95 -13.39 8.52 -3.23
CA GLY A 95 -12.26 9.20 -3.89
C GLY A 95 -10.90 9.29 -3.16
N PRO A 96 -10.07 10.30 -3.48
CA PRO A 96 -8.71 10.31 -2.95
C PRO A 96 -8.72 10.39 -1.42
N TYR A 97 -8.18 9.38 -0.76
CA TYR A 97 -8.06 9.29 0.69
C TYR A 97 -6.60 9.32 1.13
N THR A 98 -6.34 9.88 2.29
CA THR A 98 -5.06 9.77 2.97
C THR A 98 -5.26 8.86 4.17
N VAL A 99 -4.66 7.68 4.12
CA VAL A 99 -4.81 6.66 5.18
C VAL A 99 -3.54 6.56 5.99
N PHE A 100 -3.67 6.88 7.27
CA PHE A 100 -2.61 6.74 8.25
C PHE A 100 -2.63 5.33 8.82
N ALA A 101 -2.05 4.36 8.12
CA ALA A 101 -2.10 2.97 8.53
C ALA A 101 -1.08 2.68 9.65
N PRO A 102 -1.49 2.23 10.85
CA PRO A 102 -0.57 1.76 11.87
C PRO A 102 0.09 0.44 11.46
N ARG A 103 1.41 0.32 11.72
CA ARG A 103 2.13 -0.96 11.56
C ARG A 103 1.72 -1.97 12.61
N ASN A 104 1.96 -3.26 12.36
CA ASN A 104 1.80 -4.33 13.35
C ASN A 104 2.58 -4.04 14.65
N ALA A 105 3.74 -3.40 14.56
CA ALA A 105 4.51 -2.96 15.73
C ALA A 105 3.77 -1.91 16.58
N ALA A 106 2.94 -1.06 15.97
CA ALA A 106 2.11 -0.09 16.68
C ALA A 106 1.02 -0.79 17.51
N PHE A 107 0.41 -1.85 16.98
CA PHE A 107 -0.55 -2.66 17.71
C PHE A 107 0.10 -3.41 18.88
N ASN A 108 1.35 -3.87 18.71
CA ASN A 108 2.10 -4.51 19.79
C ASN A 108 2.48 -3.55 20.93
N ALA A 109 2.53 -2.25 20.65
CA ALA A 109 2.78 -1.23 21.67
C ALA A 109 1.53 -0.88 22.50
N LEU A 110 0.34 -1.29 22.04
CA LEU A 110 -0.90 -1.13 22.81
C LEU A 110 -1.08 -2.28 23.81
N PRO A 111 -1.84 -2.04 24.90
CA PRO A 111 -2.27 -3.11 25.80
C PRO A 111 -3.03 -4.19 25.02
N LYS A 112 -2.70 -5.46 25.27
CA LYS A 112 -3.38 -6.61 24.63
C LYS A 112 -4.89 -6.58 24.84
N GLU A 113 -5.33 -6.07 25.98
CA GLU A 113 -6.75 -5.92 26.31
C GLU A 113 -7.46 -4.96 25.36
N THR A 114 -6.84 -3.83 25.02
CA THR A 114 -7.37 -2.88 24.03
C THR A 114 -7.46 -3.53 22.66
N VAL A 115 -6.40 -4.20 22.20
CA VAL A 115 -6.41 -4.87 20.88
C VAL A 115 -7.47 -5.98 20.83
N ALA A 116 -7.58 -6.77 21.90
CA ALA A 116 -8.60 -7.81 22.00
C ALA A 116 -10.00 -7.22 21.99
N ALA A 117 -10.24 -6.11 22.71
CA ALA A 117 -11.52 -5.41 22.70
C ALA A 117 -11.88 -4.92 21.29
N LEU A 118 -10.93 -4.39 20.51
CA LEU A 118 -11.16 -3.94 19.14
C LEU A 118 -11.48 -5.06 18.15
N GLN A 119 -11.04 -6.28 18.45
CA GLN A 119 -11.32 -7.47 17.63
C GLN A 119 -12.66 -8.12 17.98
N ARG A 120 -13.34 -7.70 19.04
CA ARG A 120 -14.64 -8.27 19.41
C ARG A 120 -15.73 -7.80 18.44
N PRO A 121 -16.64 -8.70 18.02
CA PRO A 121 -17.77 -8.34 17.16
C PRO A 121 -18.68 -7.29 17.82
N ASP A 122 -18.79 -7.31 19.14
CA ASP A 122 -19.57 -6.33 19.92
C ASP A 122 -19.04 -4.90 19.78
N ASN A 123 -17.76 -4.73 19.43
CA ASN A 123 -17.08 -3.45 19.33
C ASN A 123 -16.84 -3.01 17.88
N LEU A 124 -17.49 -3.62 16.89
CA LEU A 124 -17.31 -3.26 15.47
C LEU A 124 -17.62 -1.78 15.19
N ALA A 125 -18.58 -1.18 15.91
CA ALA A 125 -18.88 0.25 15.80
C ALA A 125 -17.68 1.10 16.25
N ALA A 126 -17.08 0.78 17.39
CA ALA A 126 -15.89 1.46 17.89
C ALA A 126 -14.68 1.23 16.96
N LEU A 127 -14.52 0.01 16.44
CA LEU A 127 -13.48 -0.31 15.47
C LEU A 127 -13.62 0.54 14.20
N ARG A 128 -14.84 0.66 13.65
CA ARG A 128 -15.11 1.52 12.49
C ARG A 128 -14.72 2.97 12.76
N ARG A 129 -15.10 3.53 13.92
CA ARG A 129 -14.72 4.91 14.29
C ARG A 129 -13.22 5.09 14.36
N ILE A 130 -12.50 4.16 14.99
CA ILE A 130 -11.03 4.19 15.05
C ILE A 130 -10.42 4.12 13.65
N LEU A 131 -10.89 3.21 12.80
CA LEU A 131 -10.38 3.09 11.43
C LEU A 131 -10.66 4.36 10.63
N LEU A 132 -11.85 4.96 10.75
CA LEU A 132 -12.21 6.22 10.10
C LEU A 132 -11.40 7.41 10.64
N HIS A 133 -11.02 7.40 11.93
CA HIS A 133 -10.13 8.40 12.51
C HIS A 133 -8.71 8.36 11.91
N HIS A 134 -8.28 7.21 11.38
CA HIS A 134 -7.02 7.11 10.64
C HIS A 134 -7.16 7.54 9.17
N VAL A 135 -8.36 7.91 8.70
CA VAL A 135 -8.60 8.29 7.31
C VAL A 135 -8.97 9.76 7.21
N VAL A 136 -8.23 10.47 6.38
CA VAL A 136 -8.50 11.86 6.03
C VAL A 136 -8.98 11.92 4.59
N SER A 137 -9.98 12.76 4.33
CA SER A 137 -10.46 13.05 2.98
C SER A 137 -9.43 13.89 2.22
N GLY A 138 -9.19 13.54 0.95
CA GLY A 138 -8.17 14.15 0.12
C GLY A 138 -6.89 13.32 0.06
N SER A 139 -6.13 13.49 -1.03
CA SER A 139 -4.83 12.84 -1.22
C SER A 139 -3.73 13.84 -0.89
N VAL A 140 -3.19 13.76 0.33
CA VAL A 140 -2.14 14.64 0.82
C VAL A 140 -0.85 13.84 0.96
N LYS A 141 0.12 14.14 0.10
CA LYS A 141 1.48 13.59 0.17
C LYS A 141 2.21 14.17 1.38
N ALA A 142 3.23 13.47 1.88
CA ALA A 142 4.00 13.91 3.03
C ALA A 142 4.64 15.31 2.83
N ARG A 143 5.01 15.64 1.59
CA ARG A 143 5.50 16.97 1.21
C ARG A 143 4.44 18.07 1.19
N ALA A 144 3.18 17.70 1.00
CA ALA A 144 2.04 18.62 0.98
C ALA A 144 1.39 18.78 2.37
N LEU A 145 1.71 17.89 3.33
CA LEU A 145 1.29 18.03 4.70
C LEU A 145 1.89 19.30 5.31
N ARG A 146 1.05 20.04 6.03
CA ARG A 146 1.44 21.23 6.78
C ARG A 146 1.19 20.99 8.27
N THR A 147 1.84 21.78 9.11
CA THR A 147 1.60 21.75 10.55
C THR A 147 0.25 22.39 10.86
N MET A 148 -0.81 21.59 10.82
CA MET A 148 -2.19 22.00 11.04
C MET A 148 -3.07 20.81 11.44
N SER A 149 -4.28 21.10 11.88
CA SER A 149 -5.27 20.05 12.16
C SER A 149 -6.03 19.66 10.88
N TYR A 150 -6.20 18.37 10.66
CA TYR A 150 -6.94 17.81 9.53
C TYR A 150 -8.21 17.12 10.06
N GLN A 151 -9.32 17.32 9.37
CA GLN A 151 -10.58 16.63 9.68
C GLN A 151 -10.55 15.21 9.09
N THR A 152 -10.88 14.22 9.92
CA THR A 152 -10.96 12.81 9.53
C THR A 152 -12.37 12.44 9.06
N LEU A 153 -12.54 11.24 8.52
CA LEU A 153 -13.87 10.72 8.17
C LEU A 153 -14.77 10.44 9.38
N ASP A 154 -14.21 10.34 10.59
CA ASP A 154 -14.99 10.23 11.84
C ASP A 154 -15.44 11.60 12.37
N ASN A 155 -15.27 12.69 11.59
CA ASN A 155 -15.51 14.08 12.00
C ASN A 155 -14.67 14.55 13.20
N THR A 156 -13.63 13.80 13.55
CA THR A 156 -12.65 14.16 14.57
C THR A 156 -11.43 14.82 13.92
N MET A 157 -10.71 15.65 14.68
CA MET A 157 -9.53 16.37 14.18
C MET A 157 -8.27 15.64 14.60
N ILE A 158 -7.34 15.45 13.66
CA ILE A 158 -5.98 14.95 13.93
C ILE A 158 -4.98 16.09 13.78
N SER A 159 -4.05 16.22 14.71
CA SER A 159 -3.00 17.23 14.66
C SER A 159 -1.80 16.71 13.88
N VAL A 160 -1.50 17.31 12.74
CA VAL A 160 -0.29 17.00 11.98
C VAL A 160 0.78 18.03 12.29
N VAL A 161 1.97 17.58 12.62
CA VAL A 161 3.14 18.41 12.90
C VAL A 161 4.29 17.98 11.98
N VAL A 162 4.74 18.90 11.13
CA VAL A 162 5.88 18.70 10.25
C VAL A 162 7.10 19.39 10.86
N LYS A 163 7.87 18.65 11.66
CA LYS A 163 9.11 19.11 12.30
C LYS A 163 10.10 17.95 12.36
N ASN A 164 11.15 18.01 11.53
CA ASN A 164 12.12 16.93 11.34
C ASN A 164 11.47 15.59 10.98
N GLY A 165 10.46 15.64 10.10
CA GLY A 165 9.57 14.52 9.76
C GLY A 165 8.11 14.86 10.01
N VAL A 166 7.22 13.96 9.59
CA VAL A 166 5.77 14.10 9.79
C VAL A 166 5.34 13.34 11.04
N ARG A 167 4.62 14.02 11.93
CA ARG A 167 3.96 13.43 13.09
C ARG A 167 2.46 13.69 13.03
N VAL A 168 1.66 12.71 13.43
CA VAL A 168 0.20 12.77 13.47
C VAL A 168 -0.24 12.41 14.88
N ASP A 169 -0.80 13.35 15.63
CA ASP A 169 -1.13 13.24 17.06
C ASP A 169 0.00 12.62 17.90
N GLY A 170 1.24 13.05 17.62
CA GLY A 170 2.44 12.54 18.28
C GLY A 170 2.91 11.15 17.82
N ALA A 171 2.17 10.47 16.93
CA ALA A 171 2.63 9.27 16.22
C ALA A 171 3.57 9.67 15.08
N GLN A 172 4.72 9.01 14.96
CA GLN A 172 5.67 9.30 13.88
C GLN A 172 5.28 8.54 12.61
N VAL A 173 5.31 9.23 11.47
CA VAL A 173 5.21 8.58 10.15
C VAL A 173 6.54 7.91 9.84
N THR A 174 6.51 6.58 9.76
CA THR A 174 7.66 5.70 9.49
C THR A 174 7.82 5.39 8.00
N VAL A 175 6.70 5.34 7.28
CA VAL A 175 6.65 5.15 5.83
C VAL A 175 5.70 6.21 5.30
N ALA A 176 6.11 6.98 4.31
CA ALA A 176 5.29 8.04 3.73
C ALA A 176 5.19 7.85 2.22
N ASP A 177 4.20 8.49 1.61
CA ASP A 177 4.04 8.59 0.16
C ASP A 177 3.83 7.23 -0.55
N VAL A 178 3.18 6.27 0.11
CA VAL A 178 2.77 5.04 -0.55
C VAL A 178 1.55 5.32 -1.43
N MET A 179 1.78 5.37 -2.74
CA MET A 179 0.73 5.69 -3.71
C MET A 179 -0.25 4.54 -3.87
N ALA A 180 -1.54 4.85 -3.78
CA ALA A 180 -2.65 3.99 -4.16
C ALA A 180 -3.49 4.69 -5.23
N THR A 181 -4.31 3.94 -5.95
CA THR A 181 -5.10 4.52 -7.06
C THR A 181 -6.14 5.51 -6.56
N ASN A 182 -6.67 5.24 -5.37
CA ASN A 182 -7.68 6.02 -4.66
C ASN A 182 -7.08 6.84 -3.51
N GLY A 183 -5.76 7.11 -3.49
CA GLY A 183 -5.19 7.87 -2.38
C GLY A 183 -3.70 7.66 -2.09
N VAL A 184 -3.32 7.98 -0.85
CA VAL A 184 -1.97 7.84 -0.31
C VAL A 184 -2.02 7.17 1.05
N ILE A 185 -1.10 6.26 1.31
CA ILE A 185 -0.95 5.60 2.61
C ILE A 185 0.31 6.14 3.30
N HIS A 186 0.17 6.52 4.57
CA HIS A 186 1.26 6.88 5.47
C HIS A 186 1.30 5.89 6.63
N GLY A 187 2.39 5.15 6.74
CA GLY A 187 2.65 4.20 7.81
C GLY A 187 2.99 4.86 9.13
N LEU A 188 2.20 4.64 10.17
CA LEU A 188 2.44 5.16 11.51
C LEU A 188 3.15 4.14 12.43
N SER A 189 3.94 4.69 13.37
CA SER A 189 4.55 3.94 14.47
C SER A 189 3.60 3.66 15.64
N LYS A 190 2.47 4.36 15.73
CA LYS A 190 1.46 4.24 16.80
C LYS A 190 0.05 4.20 16.19
N VAL A 191 -0.88 3.60 16.93
CA VAL A 191 -2.31 3.61 16.61
C VAL A 191 -2.91 4.91 17.17
N LEU A 192 -3.70 5.59 16.38
CA LEU A 192 -4.48 6.77 16.78
C LEU A 192 -5.79 6.31 17.40
N ILE A 193 -5.95 6.51 18.70
CA ILE A 193 -7.21 6.24 19.38
C ILE A 193 -7.92 7.58 19.57
N PRO A 194 -9.12 7.77 18.99
CA PRO A 194 -9.88 8.99 19.20
C PRO A 194 -10.25 9.08 20.69
N THR A 195 -9.82 10.15 21.35
CA THR A 195 -10.25 10.50 22.70
C THR A 195 -11.57 11.27 22.59
N GLY A 196 -12.68 10.54 22.44
CA GLY A 196 -14.02 11.09 22.31
C GLY A 196 -14.99 10.40 23.24
#